data_AF-A0A6J0CAW1-F1
#
_entry.id   AF-A0A6J0CAW1-F1
#
_cell.length_a   1.000
_cell.length_b   1.000
_cell.length_c   1.000
_cell.angle_alpha   90.00
_cell.angle_beta   90.00
_cell.angle_gamma   90.00
#
_symmetry.space_group_name_H-M   'P 1'
#
loop_
_entity.id
_entity.type
_entity.pdbx_description
1 polymer ?
#
loop_
_entity_poly.entity_id
_entity_poly.type
_entity_poly.pdbx_seq_one_letter_code
_entity_poly.pdbx_strand_id
1 'polypeptide(L)'
;MSAGIEDVDINEAFDDILFGEEIGEKTGFAEGYKDGRTQLSEPYHLGYHRASQVAAQLGFYSGVLEYNLKANLFPEKVIDLANKLQGDIENFPKHNSDSIDILKLLEDIKLKYSRICSLAKIKFTYPEQEKLDF
;
A
#
# COMPACT_ATOMS: atom_id res chain seq x y z
N MET A 1 -27.14 28.02 -41.81
CA MET A 1 -25.70 28.34 -41.79
C MET A 1 -24.99 27.06 -42.19
N SER A 2 -24.48 27.00 -43.41
CA SER A 2 -23.83 25.80 -43.97
C SER A 2 -22.53 25.55 -43.22
N ALA A 3 -22.37 24.36 -42.65
CA ALA A 3 -21.10 23.89 -42.12
C ALA A 3 -20.08 23.95 -43.27
N GLY A 4 -19.07 24.81 -43.13
CA GLY A 4 -17.95 24.85 -44.06
C GLY A 4 -17.27 23.51 -44.04
N ILE A 5 -17.19 22.87 -45.20
CA ILE A 5 -16.31 21.73 -45.41
C ILE A 5 -14.90 22.31 -45.23
N GLU A 6 -14.20 21.91 -44.17
CA GLU A 6 -12.78 22.21 -44.04
C GLU A 6 -12.10 21.64 -45.29
N ASP A 7 -11.41 22.50 -46.03
CA ASP A 7 -10.67 22.13 -47.22
C ASP A 7 -9.42 21.36 -46.74
N VAL A 8 -9.58 20.05 -46.57
CA VAL A 8 -8.49 19.17 -46.16
C VAL A 8 -7.47 19.15 -47.29
N ASP A 9 -6.24 19.59 -47.02
CA ASP A 9 -5.16 19.51 -48.00
C ASP A 9 -4.93 18.03 -48.33
N ILE A 10 -5.16 17.68 -49.59
CA ILE A 10 -5.06 16.31 -50.08
C ILE A 10 -3.64 15.77 -49.87
N ASN A 11 -2.62 16.61 -49.96
CA ASN A 11 -1.23 16.19 -49.74
C ASN A 11 -0.98 15.84 -48.28
N GLU A 12 -1.50 16.65 -47.35
CA GLU A 12 -1.42 16.40 -45.91
C GLU A 12 -2.16 15.09 -45.55
N ALA A 13 -3.34 14.85 -46.13
CA ALA A 13 -4.07 13.61 -45.91
C ALA A 13 -3.31 12.36 -46.42
N PHE A 14 -2.59 12.46 -47.53
CA PHE A 14 -1.76 11.36 -48.03
C PHE A 14 -0.50 11.17 -47.17
N ASP A 15 0.12 12.25 -46.69
CA ASP A 15 1.25 12.19 -45.77
C ASP A 15 0.85 11.55 -44.44
N ASP A 16 -0.31 11.92 -43.87
CA ASP A 16 -0.83 11.32 -42.64
C ASP A 16 -1.12 9.81 -42.80
N ILE A 17 -1.62 9.38 -43.97
CA ILE A 17 -1.82 7.95 -44.26
C ILE A 17 -0.46 7.24 -44.37
N LEU A 18 0.51 7.84 -45.07
CA LEU A 18 1.84 7.27 -45.28
C LEU A 18 2.61 7.14 -43.95
N PHE A 19 2.48 8.11 -43.07
CA PHE A 19 3.16 8.18 -41.77
C PHE A 19 2.25 7.79 -40.59
N GLY A 20 1.13 7.11 -40.85
CA GLY A 20 0.12 6.81 -39.83
C GLY A 20 0.65 6.02 -38.63
N GLU A 21 1.62 5.13 -38.84
CA GLU A 21 2.28 4.39 -37.75
C GLU A 21 3.10 5.33 -36.85
N GLU A 22 3.87 6.24 -37.42
CA GLU A 22 4.69 7.21 -36.67
C GLU A 22 3.81 8.24 -35.93
N ILE A 23 2.70 8.64 -36.55
CA ILE A 23 1.70 9.51 -35.92
C ILE A 23 1.05 8.77 -34.75
N GLY A 24 0.67 7.51 -34.94
CA GLY A 24 0.11 6.65 -33.89
C GLY A 24 1.07 6.45 -32.73
N GLU A 25 2.35 6.16 -32.99
CA GLU A 25 3.38 6.01 -31.97
C GLU A 25 3.56 7.30 -31.17
N LYS A 26 3.75 8.44 -31.84
CA LYS A 26 3.94 9.75 -31.18
C LYS A 26 2.74 10.16 -30.36
N THR A 27 1.54 9.99 -30.90
CA THR A 27 0.28 10.33 -30.23
C THR A 27 0.07 9.43 -29.02
N GLY A 28 0.20 8.11 -29.20
CA GLY A 28 0.06 7.14 -28.12
C GLY A 28 1.08 7.34 -26.99
N PHE A 29 2.33 7.68 -27.33
CA PHE A 29 3.34 8.05 -26.32
C PHE A 29 2.97 9.33 -25.58
N ALA A 30 2.57 10.39 -26.31
CA ALA A 30 2.24 11.68 -25.71
C ALA A 30 1.02 11.58 -24.78
N GLU A 31 -0.02 10.88 -25.22
CA GLU A 31 -1.23 10.62 -24.44
C GLU A 31 -0.91 9.73 -23.24
N GLY A 32 -0.27 8.57 -23.45
CA GLY A 32 0.08 7.64 -22.37
C GLY A 32 1.00 8.27 -21.32
N TYR A 33 1.97 9.10 -21.73
CA TYR A 33 2.83 9.82 -20.81
C TYR A 33 2.07 10.89 -20.02
N LYS A 34 1.20 11.66 -20.68
CA LYS A 34 0.35 12.66 -20.03
C LYS A 34 -0.58 12.02 -19.01
N ASP A 35 -1.23 10.92 -19.38
CA ASP A 35 -2.15 10.18 -18.51
C ASP A 35 -1.41 9.52 -17.35
N GLY A 36 -0.27 8.89 -17.60
CA GLY A 36 0.57 8.32 -16.54
C GLY A 36 1.05 9.37 -15.53
N ARG A 37 1.29 10.62 -15.96
CA ARG A 37 1.67 11.73 -15.07
C ARG A 37 0.49 12.33 -14.29
N THR A 38 -0.73 12.25 -14.79
CA THR A 38 -1.91 12.81 -14.11
C THR A 38 -2.56 11.79 -13.17
N GLN A 39 -2.35 10.49 -13.39
CA GLN A 39 -2.91 9.40 -12.57
C GLN A 39 -2.22 9.17 -11.22
N LEU A 40 -1.27 10.01 -10.78
CA LEU A 40 -0.56 9.79 -9.50
C LEU A 40 -1.46 9.86 -8.25
N SER A 41 -2.66 10.44 -8.33
CA SER A 41 -3.56 10.57 -7.18
C SER A 41 -4.07 9.22 -6.68
N GLU A 42 -4.47 8.33 -7.58
CA GLU A 42 -5.10 7.06 -7.21
C GLU A 42 -4.12 6.08 -6.54
N PRO A 43 -2.91 5.85 -7.07
CA PRO A 43 -1.88 5.06 -6.37
C PRO A 43 -1.48 5.68 -5.03
N TYR A 44 -1.44 7.01 -4.93
CA TYR A 44 -1.15 7.70 -3.67
C TYR A 44 -2.23 7.43 -2.63
N HIS A 45 -3.51 7.59 -2.99
CA HIS A 45 -4.63 7.30 -2.08
C HIS A 45 -4.66 5.84 -1.67
N LEU A 46 -4.41 4.93 -2.62
CA LEU A 46 -4.29 3.50 -2.35
C LEU A 46 -3.19 3.24 -1.33
N GLY A 47 -1.97 3.71 -1.57
CA GLY A 47 -0.83 3.54 -0.67
C GLY A 47 -1.10 4.12 0.72
N TYR A 48 -1.67 5.32 0.79
CA TYR A 48 -2.04 5.98 2.04
C TYR A 48 -3.09 5.17 2.83
N HIS A 49 -4.15 4.73 2.16
CA HIS A 49 -5.19 3.92 2.77
C HIS A 49 -4.60 2.61 3.32
N ARG A 50 -3.78 1.91 2.51
CA ARG A 50 -3.14 0.66 2.94
C ARG A 50 -2.21 0.87 4.13
N ALA A 51 -1.35 1.90 4.09
CA ALA A 51 -0.47 2.24 5.19
C ALA A 51 -1.27 2.56 6.48
N SER A 52 -2.42 3.24 6.35
CA SER A 52 -3.29 3.55 7.48
C SER A 52 -3.89 2.30 8.12
N GLN A 53 -4.32 1.31 7.32
CA GLN A 53 -4.82 0.04 7.84
C GLN A 53 -3.72 -0.75 8.57
N VAL A 54 -2.51 -0.80 8.01
CA VAL A 54 -1.35 -1.43 8.65
C VAL A 54 -1.02 -0.74 9.97
N ALA A 55 -0.95 0.60 9.98
CA ALA A 55 -0.69 1.37 11.19
C ALA A 55 -1.74 1.15 12.27
N ALA A 56 -3.02 1.06 11.90
CA ALA A 56 -4.10 0.76 12.83
C ALA A 56 -3.95 -0.63 13.47
N GLN A 57 -3.58 -1.65 12.67
CA GLN A 57 -3.30 -2.99 13.17
C GLN A 57 -2.10 -3.03 14.11
N LEU A 58 -0.98 -2.41 13.72
CA LEU A 58 0.22 -2.32 14.55
C LEU A 58 -0.04 -1.56 15.86
N GLY A 59 -0.80 -0.46 15.80
CA GLY A 59 -1.23 0.31 16.97
C GLY A 59 -2.11 -0.50 17.91
N PHE A 60 -3.04 -1.30 17.38
CA PHE A 60 -3.84 -2.22 18.18
C PHE A 60 -2.97 -3.24 18.92
N TYR A 61 -2.02 -3.87 18.22
CA TYR A 61 -1.08 -4.81 18.85
C TYR A 61 -0.26 -4.14 19.94
N SER A 62 0.32 -2.97 19.65
CA SER A 62 1.09 -2.17 20.62
C SER A 62 0.27 -1.87 21.87
N GLY A 63 -0.98 -1.41 21.71
CA GLY A 63 -1.86 -1.07 22.84
C GLY A 63 -2.21 -2.28 23.71
N VAL A 64 -2.48 -3.44 23.09
CA VAL A 64 -2.72 -4.68 23.83
C VAL A 64 -1.48 -5.12 24.61
N LEU A 65 -0.29 -5.08 23.98
CA LEU A 65 0.97 -5.44 24.64
C LEU A 65 1.25 -4.52 25.83
N GLU A 66 1.19 -3.20 25.63
CA GLU A 66 1.44 -2.22 26.68
C GLU A 66 0.49 -2.36 27.86
N TYR A 67 -0.81 -2.53 27.59
CA TYR A 67 -1.81 -2.70 28.64
C TYR A 67 -1.50 -3.93 29.49
N ASN A 68 -1.25 -5.08 28.86
CA ASN A 68 -1.00 -6.33 29.56
C ASN A 68 0.35 -6.34 30.30
N LEU A 69 1.36 -5.66 29.76
CA LEU A 69 2.66 -5.49 30.43
C LEU A 69 2.53 -4.59 31.67
N LYS A 70 1.88 -3.42 31.54
CA LYS A 70 1.68 -2.48 32.67
C LYS A 70 0.80 -3.05 33.76
N ALA A 71 -0.23 -3.82 33.39
CA ALA A 71 -1.13 -4.47 34.34
C ALA A 71 -0.58 -5.80 34.92
N ASN A 72 0.63 -6.23 34.52
CA ASN A 72 1.24 -7.51 34.91
C ASN A 72 0.32 -8.72 34.65
N LEU A 73 -0.45 -8.68 33.56
CA LEU A 73 -1.38 -9.76 33.19
C LEU A 73 -0.70 -10.88 32.40
N PHE A 74 0.51 -10.62 31.86
CA PHE A 74 1.26 -11.62 31.13
C PHE A 74 2.01 -12.59 32.05
N PRO A 75 2.02 -13.90 31.70
CA PRO A 75 2.93 -14.85 32.33
C PRO A 75 4.39 -14.45 32.06
N GLU A 76 5.30 -14.70 33.01
CA GLU A 76 6.73 -14.36 32.89
C GLU A 76 7.36 -14.83 31.56
N LYS A 77 7.04 -16.06 31.14
CA LYS A 77 7.52 -16.65 29.87
C LYS A 77 7.11 -15.89 28.59
N VAL A 78 6.14 -14.97 28.69
CA VAL A 78 5.61 -14.17 27.56
C VAL A 78 6.16 -12.74 27.58
N ILE A 79 6.61 -12.24 28.73
CA ILE A 79 7.06 -10.85 28.91
C ILE A 79 8.20 -10.51 27.94
N ASP A 80 9.22 -11.38 27.84
CA ASP A 80 10.34 -11.16 26.93
C ASP A 80 9.92 -11.15 25.45
N LEU A 81 8.95 -11.99 25.08
CA LEU A 81 8.41 -12.02 23.72
C LEU A 81 7.60 -10.76 23.42
N ALA A 82 6.80 -10.29 24.38
CA ALA A 82 6.03 -9.06 24.28
C ALA A 82 6.92 -7.84 24.13
N ASN A 83 7.98 -7.71 24.94
CA ASN A 83 8.95 -6.62 24.82
C ASN A 83 9.68 -6.62 23.47
N LYS A 84 10.04 -7.80 22.94
CA LYS A 84 10.63 -7.91 21.60
C LYS A 84 9.66 -7.45 20.51
N LEU A 85 8.40 -7.90 20.58
CA LEU A 85 7.39 -7.49 19.61
C LEU A 85 7.08 -5.99 19.69
N GLN A 86 7.06 -5.41 20.89
CA GLN A 86 6.96 -3.96 21.09
C GLN A 86 8.07 -3.22 20.32
N GLY A 87 9.32 -3.68 20.49
CA GLY A 87 10.46 -3.13 19.75
C GLY A 87 10.36 -3.32 18.23
N ASP A 88 9.89 -4.47 17.76
CA ASP A 88 9.66 -4.70 16.33
C ASP A 88 8.62 -3.72 15.74
N ILE A 89 7.57 -3.41 16.49
CA ILE A 89 6.53 -2.45 16.09
C ILE A 89 7.06 -1.01 16.10
N GLU A 90 7.82 -0.62 17.14
CA GLU A 90 8.41 0.72 17.24
C GLU A 90 9.43 1.01 16.13
N ASN A 91 10.19 -0.02 15.74
CA ASN A 91 11.18 0.06 14.68
C ASN A 91 10.62 -0.27 13.28
N PHE A 92 9.30 -0.41 13.15
CA PHE A 92 8.69 -0.68 11.86
C PHE A 92 9.01 0.44 10.86
N PRO A 93 9.36 0.13 9.60
CA PRO A 93 9.80 1.13 8.63
C PRO A 93 8.79 2.25 8.42
N LYS A 94 9.25 3.50 8.53
CA LYS A 94 8.44 4.70 8.29
C LYS A 94 8.44 5.15 6.83
N HIS A 95 9.41 4.65 6.06
CA HIS A 95 9.61 4.98 4.66
C HIS A 95 9.78 3.69 3.86
N ASN A 96 9.26 3.69 2.64
CA ASN A 96 9.46 2.57 1.73
C ASN A 96 10.91 2.53 1.26
N SER A 97 11.52 1.35 1.24
CA SER A 97 12.86 1.12 0.73
C SER A 97 12.88 -0.20 -0.02
N ASP A 98 13.48 -0.22 -1.21
CA ASP A 98 13.59 -1.43 -2.03
C ASP A 98 14.38 -2.56 -1.36
N SER A 99 15.16 -2.22 -0.32
CA SER A 99 15.93 -3.19 0.48
C SER A 99 15.11 -3.90 1.57
N ILE A 100 13.86 -3.46 1.81
CA ILE A 100 13.05 -3.90 2.94
C ILE A 100 11.76 -4.54 2.44
N ASP A 101 11.56 -5.80 2.83
CA ASP A 101 10.29 -6.50 2.61
C ASP A 101 9.29 -6.18 3.73
N ILE A 102 8.50 -5.12 3.50
CA ILE A 102 7.50 -4.62 4.47
C ILE A 102 6.40 -5.66 4.71
N LEU A 103 6.02 -6.44 3.68
CA LEU A 103 4.95 -7.43 3.78
C LEU A 103 5.38 -8.59 4.69
N LYS A 104 6.61 -9.07 4.50
CA LYS A 104 7.19 -10.11 5.36
C LYS A 104 7.33 -9.63 6.81
N LEU A 105 7.80 -8.40 7.03
CA LEU A 105 7.89 -7.83 8.38
C LEU A 105 6.53 -7.78 9.07
N LEU A 106 5.48 -7.39 8.34
CA LEU A 106 4.13 -7.35 8.85
C LEU A 106 3.60 -8.76 9.18
N GLU A 107 3.87 -9.75 8.33
CA GLU A 107 3.50 -11.14 8.57
C GLU A 107 4.20 -11.71 9.81
N ASP A 108 5.51 -11.46 9.96
CA ASP A 108 6.29 -11.85 11.13
C ASP A 108 5.72 -11.25 12.42
N ILE A 109 5.31 -9.97 12.39
CA ILE A 109 4.64 -9.29 13.52
C ILE A 109 3.30 -9.96 13.84
N LYS A 110 2.45 -10.24 12.84
CA LYS A 110 1.16 -10.92 13.02
C LYS A 110 1.34 -12.29 13.66
N LEU A 111 2.32 -13.07 13.20
CA LEU A 111 2.63 -14.40 13.74
C LEU A 111 3.14 -14.32 15.18
N LYS A 112 4.06 -13.39 15.49
CA LYS A 112 4.56 -13.16 16.85
C LYS A 112 3.42 -12.75 17.79
N TYR A 113 2.54 -11.87 17.36
CA TYR A 113 1.37 -11.45 18.13
C TYR A 113 0.44 -12.63 18.42
N SER A 114 0.06 -13.40 17.40
CA SER A 114 -0.79 -14.58 17.55
C SER A 114 -0.20 -15.62 18.51
N ARG A 115 1.12 -15.83 18.43
CA ARG A 115 1.86 -16.69 19.37
C ARG A 115 1.79 -16.18 20.80
N ILE A 116 1.98 -14.87 21.02
CA ILE A 116 1.85 -14.24 22.34
C ILE A 116 0.44 -14.43 22.88
N CYS A 117 -0.59 -14.18 22.06
CA CYS A 117 -1.98 -14.36 22.47
C CYS A 117 -2.27 -15.79 22.90
N SER A 118 -1.77 -16.76 22.14
CA SER A 118 -1.91 -18.19 22.45
C SER A 118 -1.22 -18.58 23.76
N LEU A 119 0.01 -18.08 23.99
CA LEU A 119 0.78 -18.38 25.21
C LEU A 119 0.22 -17.71 26.47
N ALA A 120 -0.33 -16.51 26.32
CA ALA A 120 -0.98 -15.75 27.38
C ALA A 120 -2.46 -16.14 27.59
N LYS A 121 -3.01 -17.02 26.74
CA LYS A 121 -4.43 -17.44 26.75
C LYS A 121 -5.40 -16.26 26.64
N ILE A 122 -5.01 -15.23 25.88
CA ILE A 122 -5.85 -14.05 25.58
C ILE A 122 -6.43 -14.18 24.18
N LYS A 123 -7.67 -13.73 23.98
CA LYS A 123 -8.32 -13.65 22.67
C LYS A 123 -8.52 -12.18 22.30
N PHE A 124 -7.42 -11.49 22.03
CA PHE A 124 -7.46 -10.18 21.40
C PHE A 124 -7.16 -10.36 19.91
N THR A 125 -8.16 -10.04 19.09
CA THR A 125 -8.05 -10.10 17.63
C THR A 125 -8.32 -8.71 17.11
N TYR A 126 -7.57 -8.27 16.10
CA TYR A 126 -7.84 -6.97 15.50
C TYR A 126 -9.22 -7.02 14.81
N PRO A 127 -10.17 -6.15 15.17
CA PRO A 127 -11.56 -6.27 14.71
C PRO A 127 -11.73 -6.03 13.21
N GLU A 128 -10.80 -5.35 12.55
CA GLU A 128 -10.85 -5.06 11.11
C GLU A 128 -9.89 -5.93 10.29
N GLN A 129 -9.54 -7.12 10.81
CA GLN A 129 -8.56 -8.00 10.17
C GLN A 129 -9.00 -8.51 8.79
N GLU A 130 -10.30 -8.63 8.54
CA GLU A 130 -10.86 -9.01 7.21
C GLU A 130 -10.72 -7.90 6.17
N LYS A 131 -10.54 -6.63 6.58
CA LYS A 131 -10.28 -5.52 5.63
C LYS A 131 -8.83 -5.48 5.13
N LEU A 132 -8.00 -6.37 5.66
CA LEU A 132 -6.56 -6.48 5.45
C LEU A 132 -6.16 -7.76 4.70
N ASP A 133 -7.11 -8.56 4.22
CA ASP A 133 -6.83 -9.64 3.28
C ASP A 133 -6.77 -9.04 1.87
N PHE A 134 -5.66 -9.30 1.19
CA PHE A 134 -5.33 -8.81 -0.15
C PHE A 134 -5.18 -10.00 -1.09
#